data_AF-A0A9P7EF50-F1
#
_entry.id   AF-A0A9P7EF50-F1
#
_cell.length_a   1.000
_cell.length_b   1.000
_cell.length_c   1.000
_cell.angle_alpha   90.00
_cell.angle_beta   90.00
_cell.angle_gamma   90.00
#
_symmetry.space_group_name_H-M   'P 1'
#
loop_
_entity.id
_entity.type
_entity.pdbx_description
1 polymer ?
#
loop_
_entity_poly.entity_id
_entity_poly.type
_entity_poly.pdbx_seq_one_letter_code
_entity_poly.pdbx_strand_id
1 'polypeptide(L)' 'YKCQDCLGEPLYCTGCCRSQHHCNPFHWISQWNGQFFEQSCLAHVRLVIHLSHDGKQCP' A
#
# COMPACT_ATOMS: atom_id res chain seq x y z
N TYR A 1 -6.35 4.66 4.00
CA TYR A 1 -5.90 4.51 2.61
C TYR A 1 -6.95 3.76 1.85
N LYS A 2 -7.43 4.31 0.73
CA LYS A 2 -8.30 3.62 -0.21
C LYS A 2 -7.43 3.03 -1.31
N CYS A 3 -7.55 1.75 -1.63
CA CYS A 3 -6.86 1.17 -2.78
C CYS A 3 -7.78 1.26 -4.00
N GLN A 4 -7.26 1.70 -5.16
CA GLN A 4 -8.07 1.82 -6.38
C GLN A 4 -8.03 0.57 -7.26
N ASP A 5 -6.97 -0.23 -7.12
CA ASP A 5 -6.77 -1.44 -7.94
C ASP A 5 -7.32 -2.71 -7.28
N CYS A 6 -7.53 -2.70 -5.95
CA CYS A 6 -8.19 -3.80 -5.27
C CYS A 6 -9.69 -3.82 -5.61
N LEU A 7 -10.23 -5.02 -5.82
CA LEU A 7 -11.66 -5.21 -6.08
C LEU A 7 -12.51 -4.59 -4.95
N GLY A 8 -13.47 -3.75 -5.33
CA GLY A 8 -14.36 -3.06 -4.39
C GLY A 8 -13.75 -1.81 -3.73
N GLU A 9 -12.57 -1.38 -4.18
CA GLU A 9 -11.82 -0.22 -3.69
C GLU A 9 -11.80 -0.06 -2.15
N PRO A 10 -11.35 -1.09 -1.41
CA PRO A 10 -11.45 -1.13 0.05
C PRO A 10 -10.64 -0.04 0.75
N LEU A 11 -11.12 0.33 1.95
CA LEU A 11 -10.44 1.20 2.89
C LEU A 11 -9.62 0.39 3.91
N TYR A 12 -8.38 0.81 4.09
CA TYR A 12 -7.43 0.21 5.03
C TYR A 12 -6.83 1.24 5.97
N CYS A 13 -6.57 0.83 7.22
CA CYS A 13 -5.59 1.51 8.06
C CYS A 13 -4.16 1.30 7.51
N THR A 14 -3.17 2.05 8.00
CA THR A 14 -1.77 1.96 7.54
C THR A 14 -1.21 0.53 7.60
N GLY A 15 -1.42 -0.17 8.72
CA GLY A 15 -0.90 -1.54 8.91
C GLY A 15 -1.57 -2.58 8.01
N CYS A 16 -2.89 -2.52 7.86
CA CYS A 16 -3.63 -3.39 6.96
C CYS A 16 -3.26 -3.12 5.50
N CYS A 17 -3.11 -1.85 5.12
CA CYS A 17 -2.71 -1.45 3.77
C CYS A 17 -1.35 -2.07 3.43
N ARG A 18 -0.35 -1.90 4.30
CA ARG A 18 0.98 -2.49 4.11
C ARG A 18 0.92 -4.03 3.98
N SER A 19 0.17 -4.69 4.86
CA SER A 19 0.12 -6.16 4.89
C SER A 19 -0.56 -6.75 3.65
N GLN A 20 -1.68 -6.14 3.22
CA GLN A 20 -2.43 -6.62 2.05
C GLN A 20 -1.70 -6.38 0.73
N HIS A 21 -0.87 -5.34 0.64
CA HIS A 21 -0.18 -4.98 -0.59
C HIS A 21 1.26 -5.49 -0.67
N HIS A 22 1.68 -6.37 0.22
CA HIS A 22 3.03 -6.95 0.19
C HIS A 22 3.33 -7.66 -1.14
N CYS A 23 2.36 -8.41 -1.68
CA CYS A 23 2.50 -9.10 -2.96
C CYS A 23 2.13 -8.21 -4.16
N ASN A 24 1.51 -7.05 -3.91
CA ASN A 24 1.00 -6.15 -4.94
C ASN A 24 1.54 -4.73 -4.73
N PRO A 25 2.88 -4.52 -4.74
CA PRO A 25 3.50 -3.28 -4.28
C PRO A 25 3.30 -2.08 -5.23
N PHE A 26 2.70 -2.30 -6.41
CA PHE A 26 2.48 -1.28 -7.43
C PHE A 26 1.03 -0.80 -7.52
N HIS A 27 0.16 -1.25 -6.62
CA HIS A 27 -1.21 -0.73 -6.56
C HIS A 27 -1.23 0.76 -6.19
N TRP A 28 -2.12 1.51 -6.84
CA TRP A 28 -2.44 2.88 -6.54
C TRP A 28 -3.35 2.96 -5.33
N ILE A 29 -2.96 3.83 -4.40
CA ILE A 29 -3.76 4.14 -3.22
C ILE A 29 -4.04 5.63 -3.15
N SER A 30 -5.06 6.01 -2.41
CA SER A 30 -5.33 7.38 -2.03
C SER A 30 -5.48 7.52 -0.52
N GLN A 31 -5.11 8.69 -0.02
CA GLN A 31 -5.18 9.04 1.40
C GLN A 31 -6.22 10.14 1.59
N TRP A 32 -7.03 10.00 2.64
CA TRP A 32 -7.92 11.07 3.07
C TRP A 32 -7.10 12.20 3.70
N ASN A 33 -7.16 13.39 3.13
CA ASN A 33 -6.44 14.58 3.63
C ASN A 33 -7.29 15.48 4.54
N GLY A 34 -8.54 15.10 4.82
CA GLY A 34 -9.51 15.90 5.57
C GLY A 34 -10.65 16.48 4.70
N GLN A 35 -10.46 16.55 3.39
CA GLN A 35 -11.45 17.09 2.44
C GLN A 35 -11.75 16.14 1.28
N PHE A 36 -10.72 15.46 0.75
CA PHE A 36 -10.85 14.51 -0.34
C PHE A 36 -9.80 13.40 -0.24
N PHE A 37 -9.94 12.39 -1.11
CA PHE A 37 -8.93 11.37 -1.31
C PHE A 37 -7.88 11.85 -2.31
N GLU A 38 -6.70 12.17 -1.80
CA GLU A 38 -5.56 12.57 -2.61
C GLU A 38 -4.74 11.35 -3.03
N GLN A 39 -4.16 11.36 -4.23
CA GLN A 39 -3.31 10.27 -4.72
C GLN A 39 -2.11 10.07 -3.79
N SER A 40 -1.80 8.81 -3.51
CA SER A 40 -0.67 8.41 -2.68
C SER A 40 -0.08 7.10 -3.20
N CYS A 41 0.95 6.60 -2.53
CA CYS A 41 1.62 5.35 -2.91
C CYS A 41 1.97 4.52 -1.69
N LEU A 42 2.25 3.24 -1.92
CA LEU A 42 2.52 2.29 -0.84
C LEU A 42 3.82 2.60 -0.07
N ALA A 43 4.75 3.36 -0.65
CA ALA A 43 5.91 3.88 0.07
C ALA A 43 5.51 4.79 1.26
N HIS A 44 4.40 5.51 1.15
CA HIS A 44 3.89 6.39 2.21
C HIS A 44 3.40 5.60 3.44
N VAL A 45 2.91 4.37 3.24
CA VAL A 45 2.56 3.45 4.34
C VAL A 45 3.74 2.58 4.79
N ARG A 46 4.96 2.94 4.39
CA ARG A 46 6.20 2.20 4.70
C ARG A 46 6.16 0.75 4.21
N LEU A 47 5.57 0.51 3.04
CA LEU A 47 5.82 -0.75 2.32
C LEU A 47 7.25 -0.72 1.78
N VAL A 48 8.01 -1.77 2.09
CA VAL A 48 9.39 -1.96 1.61
C VAL A 48 9.39 -3.13 0.65
N ILE A 49 10.06 -2.96 -0.49
CA ILE A 49 10.28 -4.03 -1.46
C ILE A 49 11.72 -4.51 -1.26
N HIS A 50 11.89 -5.78 -0.89
CA HIS A 50 13.21 -6.39 -0.86
C HIS A 50 13.51 -6.99 -2.23
N LEU A 51 14.58 -6.49 -2.85
CA LEU A 51 15.09 -7.02 -4.11
C LEU A 51 15.91 -8.28 -3.76
N SER A 52 15.53 -9.43 -4.32
CA SER A 52 16.06 -10.77 -4.01
C SER A 52 15.44 -11.45 -2.76
N HIS A 53 15.95 -12.64 -2.42
CA HIS A 53 15.49 -13.47 -1.28
C HIS A 53 13.98 -13.71 -1.20
N ASP A 54 13.32 -13.87 -2.36
CA ASP A 54 11.86 -14.01 -2.45
C ASP A 54 11.09 -12.89 -1.72
N GLY A 55 11.64 -11.67 -1.73
CA GLY A 55 11.05 -10.52 -1.04
C GLY A 55 11.29 -10.50 0.48
N LYS A 56 12.17 -11.35 1.02
CA LYS A 56 12.59 -11.31 2.42
C LYS A 56 13.72 -10.29 2.64
N GLN A 57 13.79 -9.77 3.86
CA GLN A 57 14.89 -8.90 4.28
C GLN A 57 16.22 -9.66 4.26
N CYS A 58 17.29 -9.00 3.79
CA CYS A 58 18.64 -9.55 3.85
C CYS A 58 19.08 -9.77 5.32
N PRO A 59 19.78 -10.88 5.63
CA PRO A 59 20.36 -11.15 6.95
C PRO A 59 21.38 -10.10 7.40
#